data_AF-A0A6M7UEV9-F1
#
_entry.id   AF-A0A6M7UEV9-F1
#
_cell.length_a   1.000
_cell.length_b   1.000
_cell.length_c   1.000
_cell.angle_alpha   90.00
_cell.angle_beta   90.00
_cell.angle_gamma   90.00
#
_symmetry.space_group_name_H-M   'P 1'
#
loop_
_entity.id
_entity.type
_entity.pdbx_description
1 polymer ?
#
loop_
_entity_poly.entity_id
_entity_poly.type
_entity_poly.pdbx_seq_one_letter_code
_entity_poly.pdbx_strand_id
1 'polypeptide(L)'
;MKCLVINLDRSPDRLVHMIAEFARIGTAFERIAAVDARSHPELAQQPQHPIYGVRRLLGSEIACLHSHRACWSILACDEARYGAIFEDDVVFSANAGPLLADDGWIPADADIIKLETYFKRTLIHRRSISAGHGFSTSRLYKNHPGTGGYIISRQAALDLLEATEKINVTADDLIFTPALRSSSSKKIYQLVPALCVQDQFVGNRLPSLLGRERDALCAVDELAVKRKRPATARILKEAGRIQRWIVDFCRFRRHIVVPFDSTGQTSRPLDGSLAAPLPSVAL
;
A
#
# COMPACT_ATOMS: atom_id res chain seq x y z
N MET A 1 10.43 -7.25 15.22
CA MET A 1 9.63 -6.05 15.61
C MET A 1 8.18 -6.46 15.94
N LYS A 2 7.37 -5.61 16.61
CA LYS A 2 5.95 -5.94 16.88
C LYS A 2 5.15 -5.96 15.57
N CYS A 3 4.31 -6.98 15.38
CA CYS A 3 3.40 -7.10 14.24
C CYS A 3 1.95 -7.01 14.72
N LEU A 4 1.20 -6.07 14.17
CA LEU A 4 -0.21 -5.82 14.47
C LEU A 4 -1.07 -6.22 13.27
N VAL A 5 -2.18 -6.93 13.51
CA VAL A 5 -3.15 -7.31 12.46
C VAL A 5 -4.50 -6.70 12.78
N ILE A 6 -4.99 -5.85 11.87
CA ILE A 6 -6.33 -5.25 11.94
C ILE A 6 -7.34 -6.25 11.42
N ASN A 7 -8.31 -6.63 12.24
CA ASN A 7 -9.37 -7.58 11.87
C ASN A 7 -10.72 -7.21 12.51
N LEU A 8 -11.79 -7.29 11.72
CA LEU A 8 -13.15 -7.07 12.22
C LEU A 8 -13.63 -8.27 13.05
N ASP A 9 -14.32 -8.02 14.18
CA ASP A 9 -14.90 -9.09 15.01
C ASP A 9 -15.90 -9.98 14.27
N ARG A 10 -16.62 -9.40 13.29
CA ARG A 10 -17.55 -10.15 12.44
C ARG A 10 -16.89 -10.95 11.30
N SER A 11 -15.56 -10.97 11.21
CA SER A 11 -14.81 -11.66 10.16
C SER A 11 -13.83 -12.69 10.75
N PRO A 12 -14.33 -13.73 11.45
CA PRO A 12 -13.48 -14.76 12.04
C PRO A 12 -12.74 -15.61 11.00
N ASP A 13 -13.30 -15.76 9.80
CA ASP A 13 -12.68 -16.46 8.67
C ASP A 13 -11.39 -15.75 8.20
N ARG A 14 -11.40 -14.42 8.13
CA ARG A 14 -10.22 -13.60 7.80
C ARG A 14 -9.16 -13.67 8.89
N LEU A 15 -9.56 -13.77 10.17
CA LEU A 15 -8.62 -14.01 11.26
C LEU A 15 -7.95 -15.38 11.15
N VAL A 16 -8.71 -16.45 10.85
CA VAL A 16 -8.16 -17.80 10.64
C VAL A 16 -7.16 -17.80 9.50
N HIS A 17 -7.45 -17.08 8.41
CA HIS A 17 -6.50 -16.87 7.31
C HIS A 17 -5.19 -16.23 7.79
N MET A 18 -5.25 -15.14 8.56
CA MET A 18 -4.04 -14.49 9.07
C MET A 18 -3.27 -15.37 10.06
N ILE A 19 -3.95 -16.15 10.91
CA ILE A 19 -3.30 -17.13 11.78
C ILE A 19 -2.48 -18.13 10.97
N ALA A 20 -3.05 -18.67 9.89
CA ALA A 20 -2.35 -19.60 9.01
C ALA A 20 -1.16 -18.94 8.29
N GLU A 21 -1.33 -17.71 7.79
CA GLU A 21 -0.26 -16.98 7.10
C GLU A 21 0.91 -16.63 8.01
N PHE A 22 0.64 -16.14 9.23
CA PHE A 22 1.69 -15.84 10.21
C PHE A 22 2.38 -17.11 10.73
N ALA A 23 1.64 -18.20 10.94
CA ALA A 23 2.23 -19.50 11.27
C ALA A 23 3.15 -20.01 10.15
N ARG A 24 2.75 -19.85 8.88
CA ARG A 24 3.53 -20.28 7.71
C ARG A 24 4.87 -19.55 7.61
N ILE A 25 4.92 -18.27 7.95
CA ILE A 25 6.16 -17.47 7.92
C ILE A 25 6.93 -17.51 9.25
N GLY A 26 6.41 -18.18 10.28
CA GLY A 26 7.08 -18.34 11.57
C GLY A 26 7.13 -17.06 12.42
N THR A 27 6.13 -16.18 12.32
CA THR A 27 6.08 -14.90 13.04
C THR A 27 4.82 -14.81 13.89
N ALA A 28 4.92 -14.27 15.10
CA ALA A 28 3.75 -13.98 15.94
C ALA A 28 3.17 -12.59 15.62
N PHE A 29 1.87 -12.42 15.84
CA PHE A 29 1.20 -11.12 15.73
C PHE A 29 0.23 -10.88 16.88
N GLU A 30 -0.10 -9.61 17.09
CA GLU A 30 -1.14 -9.16 18.00
C GLU A 30 -2.36 -8.71 17.17
N ARG A 31 -3.53 -9.27 17.48
CA ARG A 31 -4.79 -8.90 16.81
C ARG A 31 -5.30 -7.59 17.40
N ILE A 32 -5.59 -6.64 16.53
CA ILE A 32 -6.27 -5.38 16.85
C ILE A 32 -7.70 -5.46 16.30
N ALA A 33 -8.67 -5.31 17.20
CA ALA A 33 -10.08 -5.25 16.80
C ALA A 33 -10.31 -4.01 15.92
N ALA A 34 -10.71 -4.24 14.68
CA ALA A 34 -11.00 -3.17 13.73
C ALA A 34 -12.32 -2.49 14.09
N VAL A 35 -12.39 -1.18 13.87
CA VAL A 35 -13.64 -0.42 13.97
C VAL A 35 -14.56 -0.86 12.84
N ASP A 36 -15.77 -1.31 13.18
CA ASP A 36 -16.79 -1.67 12.20
C ASP A 36 -17.74 -0.50 11.96
N ALA A 37 -17.77 -0.01 10.73
CA ALA A 37 -18.70 1.05 10.32
C ALA A 37 -20.18 0.63 10.43
N ARG A 38 -20.48 -0.68 10.40
CA ARG A 38 -21.85 -1.18 10.60
C ARG A 38 -22.36 -0.94 12.01
N SER A 39 -21.47 -0.99 12.99
CA SER A 39 -21.77 -0.73 14.39
C SER A 39 -21.68 0.75 14.75
N HIS A 40 -21.09 1.56 13.87
CA HIS A 40 -20.83 2.98 14.08
C HIS A 40 -21.32 3.83 12.88
N PRO A 41 -22.65 3.86 12.61
CA PRO A 41 -23.21 4.61 11.48
C PRO A 41 -22.93 6.12 11.56
N GLU A 42 -22.70 6.65 12.76
CA GLU A 42 -22.34 8.04 13.02
C GLU A 42 -21.00 8.44 12.39
N LEU A 43 -20.10 7.49 12.10
CA LEU A 43 -18.82 7.79 11.44
C LEU A 43 -19.03 8.47 10.08
N ALA A 44 -20.10 8.13 9.35
CA ALA A 44 -20.42 8.78 8.09
C ALA A 44 -20.72 10.28 8.26
N GLN A 45 -21.17 10.69 9.45
CA GLN A 45 -21.53 12.07 9.79
C GLN A 45 -20.36 12.87 10.37
N GLN A 46 -19.23 12.22 10.65
CA GLN A 46 -18.05 12.88 11.20
C GLN A 46 -17.64 14.07 10.31
N PRO A 47 -17.34 15.26 10.89
CA PRO A 47 -17.00 16.44 10.10
C PRO A 47 -15.81 16.18 9.17
N GLN A 48 -16.00 16.47 7.88
CA GLN A 48 -14.96 16.36 6.85
C GLN A 48 -14.69 17.75 6.26
N HIS A 49 -13.47 18.24 6.43
CA HIS A 49 -12.92 19.45 5.84
C HIS A 49 -12.79 19.30 4.31
N PRO A 50 -13.40 20.21 3.53
CA PRO A 50 -13.42 20.14 2.07
C PRO A 50 -12.07 20.23 1.34
N ILE A 51 -10.99 20.64 2.03
CA ILE A 51 -9.69 20.93 1.39
C ILE A 51 -8.93 19.64 1.04
N TYR A 52 -9.22 18.53 1.71
CA TYR A 52 -8.39 17.32 1.68
C TYR A 52 -8.99 16.16 0.88
N GLY A 53 -10.22 16.28 0.38
CA GLY A 53 -10.91 15.21 -0.36
C GLY A 53 -11.50 15.69 -1.68
N VAL A 54 -11.27 14.94 -2.76
CA VAL A 54 -12.00 15.10 -4.04
C VAL A 54 -13.45 14.61 -3.90
N ARG A 55 -13.68 13.70 -2.95
CA ARG A 55 -15.00 13.21 -2.53
C ARG A 55 -15.07 13.06 -1.01
N ARG A 56 -16.29 12.95 -0.50
CA ARG A 56 -16.55 12.58 0.89
C ARG A 56 -16.11 11.13 1.15
N LEU A 57 -15.48 10.89 2.30
CA LEU A 57 -15.12 9.57 2.80
C LEU A 57 -16.37 8.83 3.29
N LEU A 58 -16.37 7.52 3.06
CA LEU A 58 -17.39 6.61 3.58
C LEU A 58 -17.15 6.29 5.05
N GLY A 59 -18.21 5.90 5.76
CA GLY A 59 -18.10 5.43 7.15
C GLY A 59 -17.09 4.29 7.30
N SER A 60 -17.04 3.38 6.33
CA SER A 60 -16.07 2.28 6.27
C SER A 60 -14.62 2.73 6.09
N GLU A 61 -14.38 3.79 5.31
CA GLU A 61 -13.05 4.38 5.13
C GLU A 61 -12.58 5.12 6.39
N ILE A 62 -13.52 5.79 7.06
CA ILE A 62 -13.27 6.44 8.36
C ILE A 62 -12.98 5.38 9.43
N ALA A 63 -13.75 4.29 9.45
CA ALA A 63 -13.53 3.15 10.35
C ALA A 63 -12.17 2.47 10.12
N CYS A 64 -11.77 2.28 8.87
CA CYS A 64 -10.43 1.81 8.50
C CYS A 64 -9.33 2.75 9.05
N LEU A 65 -9.47 4.06 8.86
CA LEU A 65 -8.51 5.04 9.42
C LEU A 65 -8.43 4.95 10.96
N HIS A 66 -9.56 4.86 11.65
CA HIS A 66 -9.57 4.71 13.11
C HIS A 66 -8.90 3.41 13.57
N SER A 67 -9.06 2.33 12.81
CA SER A 67 -8.38 1.06 13.08
C SER A 67 -6.85 1.18 12.97
N HIS A 68 -6.36 1.93 11.97
CA HIS A 68 -4.92 2.25 11.88
C HIS A 68 -4.47 3.20 12.99
N ARG A 69 -5.27 4.19 13.37
CA ARG A 69 -4.96 5.08 14.52
C ARG A 69 -4.83 4.29 15.82
N ALA A 70 -5.64 3.25 16.04
CA ALA A 70 -5.49 2.36 17.18
C ALA A 70 -4.11 1.67 17.17
N CYS A 71 -3.69 1.15 16.01
CA CYS A 71 -2.34 0.58 15.85
C CYS A 71 -1.23 1.61 16.10
N TRP A 72 -1.35 2.82 15.55
CA TRP A 72 -0.37 3.88 15.78
C TRP A 72 -0.26 4.28 17.24
N SER A 73 -1.39 4.32 17.97
CA SER A 73 -1.40 4.62 19.40
C SER A 73 -0.63 3.57 20.20
N ILE A 74 -0.82 2.29 19.86
CA ILE A 74 -0.06 1.19 20.47
C ILE A 74 1.44 1.36 20.19
N LEU A 75 1.82 1.55 18.93
CA LEU A 75 3.23 1.68 18.52
C LEU A 75 3.89 2.96 19.04
N ALA A 76 3.14 4.05 19.24
CA ALA A 76 3.63 5.29 19.81
C ALA A 76 4.03 5.14 21.30
N CYS A 77 3.39 4.23 22.02
CA CYS A 77 3.68 3.88 23.40
C CYS A 77 4.71 2.74 23.55
N ASP A 78 5.04 2.04 22.46
CA ASP A 78 5.99 0.93 22.45
C ASP A 78 7.45 1.42 22.56
N GLU A 79 8.33 0.60 23.11
CA GLU A 79 9.77 0.88 23.20
C GLU A 79 10.51 0.56 21.89
N ALA A 80 9.95 -0.31 21.05
CA ALA A 80 10.51 -0.66 19.77
C ALA A 80 10.53 0.55 18.81
N ARG A 81 11.60 0.66 18.03
CA ARG A 81 11.78 1.75 17.06
C ARG A 81 10.75 1.69 15.92
N TYR A 82 10.37 0.48 15.55
CA TYR A 82 9.49 0.18 14.43
C TYR A 82 8.42 -0.85 14.82
N GLY A 83 7.26 -0.74 14.19
CA GLY A 83 6.22 -1.77 14.22
C GLY A 83 5.66 -2.00 12.82
N ALA A 84 5.19 -3.22 12.57
CA ALA A 84 4.54 -3.62 11.33
C ALA A 84 3.02 -3.69 11.54
N ILE A 85 2.25 -3.17 10.59
CA ILE A 85 0.79 -3.17 10.60
C ILE A 85 0.31 -3.88 9.33
N PHE A 86 -0.65 -4.80 9.49
CA PHE A 86 -1.25 -5.57 8.41
C PHE A 86 -2.78 -5.55 8.49
N GLU A 87 -3.44 -5.65 7.33
CA GLU A 87 -4.86 -5.99 7.23
C GLU A 87 -5.05 -7.52 7.20
N ASP A 88 -6.30 -7.97 7.38
CA ASP A 88 -6.68 -9.37 7.55
C ASP A 88 -6.97 -10.13 6.24
N ASP A 89 -6.65 -9.56 5.09
CA ASP A 89 -6.71 -10.23 3.79
C ASP A 89 -5.34 -10.33 3.09
N VAL A 90 -4.26 -10.30 3.87
CA VAL A 90 -2.90 -10.30 3.33
C VAL A 90 -2.38 -11.71 3.10
N VAL A 91 -1.64 -11.90 2.01
CA VAL A 91 -0.83 -13.08 1.70
C VAL A 91 0.64 -12.67 1.66
N PHE A 92 1.50 -13.40 2.37
CA PHE A 92 2.93 -13.12 2.47
C PHE A 92 3.77 -13.85 1.42
N SER A 93 4.92 -13.29 1.08
CA SER A 93 6.01 -14.02 0.46
C SER A 93 6.51 -15.12 1.42
N ALA A 94 7.03 -16.22 0.88
CA ALA A 94 7.65 -17.29 1.67
C ALA A 94 8.80 -16.79 2.56
N ASN A 95 9.51 -15.72 2.15
CA ASN A 95 10.65 -15.16 2.87
C ASN A 95 10.29 -13.98 3.79
N ALA A 96 9.01 -13.80 4.15
CA ALA A 96 8.59 -12.65 4.95
C ALA A 96 9.04 -12.71 6.42
N GLY A 97 9.09 -13.91 7.01
CA GLY A 97 9.42 -14.11 8.42
C GLY A 97 10.73 -13.43 8.86
N PRO A 98 11.87 -13.70 8.19
CA PRO A 98 13.15 -13.08 8.54
C PRO A 98 13.13 -11.55 8.57
N LEU A 99 12.40 -10.91 7.66
CA LEU A 99 12.29 -9.45 7.59
C LEU A 99 11.42 -8.84 8.69
N LEU A 100 10.47 -9.59 9.24
CA LEU A 100 9.62 -9.14 10.35
C LEU A 100 10.26 -9.41 11.72
N ALA A 101 11.16 -10.40 11.78
CA ALA A 101 11.91 -10.71 12.99
C ALA A 101 12.92 -9.60 13.35
N ASP A 102 13.59 -9.01 12.36
CA ASP A 102 14.66 -8.02 12.55
C ASP A 102 14.33 -6.65 11.94
N ASP A 103 14.73 -5.57 12.60
CA ASP A 103 14.60 -4.18 12.11
C ASP A 103 15.93 -3.62 11.55
N GLY A 104 17.04 -4.35 11.65
CA GLY A 104 18.37 -3.90 11.26
C GLY A 104 18.57 -3.61 9.76
N TRP A 105 17.69 -4.16 8.91
CA TRP A 105 17.70 -3.90 7.46
C TRP A 105 17.01 -2.58 7.07
N ILE A 106 16.24 -1.98 7.99
CA ILE A 106 15.47 -0.77 7.73
C ILE A 106 16.43 0.41 7.56
N PRO A 107 16.31 1.22 6.48
CA PRO A 107 17.11 2.42 6.35
C PRO A 107 16.92 3.34 7.58
N ALA A 108 18.01 3.81 8.17
CA ALA A 108 17.98 4.58 9.42
C ALA A 108 17.14 5.88 9.36
N ASP A 109 16.89 6.38 8.15
CA ASP A 109 16.05 7.55 7.92
C ASP A 109 14.63 7.20 7.44
N ALA A 110 14.22 5.93 7.45
CA ALA A 110 12.89 5.52 7.05
C ALA A 110 11.86 5.82 8.15
N ASP A 111 10.82 6.56 7.76
CA ASP A 111 9.63 6.77 8.59
C ASP A 111 8.60 5.68 8.35
N ILE A 112 8.44 5.28 7.09
CA ILE A 112 7.47 4.28 6.65
C ILE A 112 8.11 3.41 5.57
N ILE A 113 7.89 2.10 5.65
CA ILE A 113 8.23 1.16 4.58
C ILE A 113 6.96 0.47 4.14
N LYS A 114 6.56 0.70 2.88
CA LYS A 114 5.47 -0.04 2.26
C LYS A 114 5.93 -1.45 1.96
N LEU A 115 5.21 -2.43 2.51
CA LEU A 115 5.49 -3.85 2.34
C LEU A 115 4.65 -4.47 1.23
N GLU A 116 3.46 -3.91 0.96
CA GLU A 116 2.55 -4.47 -0.04
C GLU A 116 2.79 -3.98 -1.48
N THR A 117 2.20 -4.71 -2.43
CA THR A 117 1.92 -4.24 -3.79
C THR A 117 0.42 -4.30 -4.11
N TYR A 118 -0.06 -3.30 -4.83
CA TYR A 118 -1.41 -3.27 -5.42
C TYR A 118 -1.35 -3.47 -6.96
N PHE A 119 -0.19 -3.89 -7.48
CA PHE A 119 0.11 -4.03 -8.90
C PHE A 119 -0.19 -2.77 -9.75
N LYS A 120 -0.12 -1.58 -9.14
CA LYS A 120 -0.23 -0.29 -9.83
C LYS A 120 1.15 0.32 -10.05
N ARG A 121 1.27 1.10 -11.12
CA ARG A 121 2.52 1.80 -11.44
C ARG A 121 2.80 2.89 -10.41
N THR A 122 3.95 2.79 -9.75
CA THR A 122 4.49 3.83 -8.86
C THR A 122 5.85 4.34 -9.37
N LEU A 123 6.42 5.35 -8.70
CA LEU A 123 7.71 5.96 -8.99
C LEU A 123 8.64 5.79 -7.78
N ILE A 124 9.72 5.04 -7.98
CA ILE A 124 10.75 4.81 -6.96
C ILE A 124 12.10 5.36 -7.42
N HIS A 125 13.01 5.55 -6.47
CA HIS A 125 14.41 5.79 -6.77
C HIS A 125 15.06 4.53 -7.38
N ARG A 126 16.06 4.72 -8.26
CA ARG A 126 16.81 3.62 -8.90
C ARG A 126 17.82 2.98 -7.97
N ARG A 127 18.45 3.76 -7.10
CA ARG A 127 19.27 3.23 -5.99
C ARG A 127 18.37 2.46 -5.04
N SER A 128 18.78 1.25 -4.71
CA SER A 128 18.19 0.44 -3.65
C SER A 128 19.20 0.17 -2.54
N ILE A 129 18.69 -0.15 -1.36
CA ILE A 129 19.45 -0.62 -0.21
C ILE A 129 19.02 -2.07 0.02
N SER A 130 19.98 -2.99 0.12
CA SER A 130 19.66 -4.41 0.39
C SER A 130 18.93 -4.54 1.71
N ALA A 131 17.82 -5.30 1.70
CA ALA A 131 17.08 -5.65 2.91
C ALA A 131 17.33 -7.11 3.35
N GLY A 132 18.21 -7.83 2.64
CA GLY A 132 18.42 -9.26 2.84
C GLY A 132 17.31 -10.13 2.23
N HIS A 133 17.54 -11.45 2.22
CA HIS A 133 16.55 -12.46 1.80
C HIS A 133 15.90 -12.24 0.41
N GLY A 134 16.63 -11.60 -0.51
CA GLY A 134 16.15 -11.28 -1.86
C GLY A 134 15.36 -9.98 -1.97
N PHE A 135 15.24 -9.22 -0.88
CA PHE A 135 14.54 -7.94 -0.83
C PHE A 135 15.49 -6.75 -0.85
N SER A 136 14.96 -5.62 -1.30
CA SER A 136 15.63 -4.33 -1.24
C SER A 136 14.62 -3.22 -1.00
N THR A 137 15.07 -2.11 -0.43
CA THR A 137 14.25 -0.91 -0.27
C THR A 137 14.64 0.12 -1.31
N SER A 138 13.65 0.83 -1.85
CA SER A 138 13.87 2.00 -2.70
C SER A 138 12.97 3.14 -2.26
N ARG A 139 13.50 4.36 -2.27
CA ARG A 139 12.75 5.55 -1.89
C ARG A 139 11.51 5.73 -2.78
N LEU A 140 10.34 5.93 -2.17
CA LEU A 140 9.07 6.12 -2.87
C LEU A 140 8.80 7.62 -3.13
N TYR A 141 8.52 7.99 -4.37
CA TYR A 141 8.26 9.39 -4.78
C TYR A 141 6.84 9.65 -5.28
N LYS A 142 6.07 8.60 -5.52
CA LYS A 142 4.67 8.70 -5.95
C LYS A 142 3.84 7.74 -5.11
N ASN A 143 2.61 8.15 -4.78
CA ASN A 143 1.67 7.32 -4.05
C ASN A 143 1.54 5.93 -4.70
N HIS A 144 1.56 4.90 -3.87
CA HIS A 144 1.29 3.51 -4.25
C HIS A 144 0.13 3.04 -3.36
N PRO A 145 -1.06 2.80 -3.94
CA PRO A 145 -2.29 2.60 -3.17
C PRO A 145 -2.25 1.32 -2.32
N GLY A 146 -3.20 1.26 -1.38
CA GLY A 146 -3.42 0.16 -0.46
C GLY A 146 -2.63 0.31 0.84
N THR A 147 -3.12 -0.31 1.90
CA THR A 147 -2.58 -0.23 3.27
C THR A 147 -2.53 -1.59 3.96
N GLY A 148 -2.67 -2.67 3.17
CA GLY A 148 -2.65 -4.05 3.62
C GLY A 148 -1.37 -4.43 4.36
N GLY A 149 -0.22 -3.81 4.09
CA GLY A 149 0.99 -4.05 4.87
C GLY A 149 2.04 -2.94 4.82
N TYR A 150 2.50 -2.49 5.99
CA TYR A 150 3.60 -1.54 6.11
C TYR A 150 4.30 -1.58 7.47
N ILE A 151 5.53 -1.06 7.51
CA ILE A 151 6.28 -0.78 8.72
C ILE A 151 6.27 0.73 8.95
N ILE A 152 6.15 1.15 10.21
CA ILE A 152 6.15 2.55 10.62
C ILE A 152 7.08 2.77 11.82
N SER A 153 7.82 3.87 11.82
CA SER A 153 8.61 4.30 12.96
C SER A 153 7.72 4.84 14.08
N ARG A 154 8.18 4.74 15.33
CA ARG A 154 7.46 5.32 16.47
C ARG A 154 7.14 6.81 16.28
N GLN A 155 8.10 7.58 15.78
CA GLN A 155 7.90 9.01 15.52
C GLN A 155 6.87 9.24 14.41
N ALA A 156 6.92 8.46 13.33
CA ALA A 156 5.93 8.59 12.27
C ALA A 156 4.52 8.22 12.73
N ALA A 157 4.38 7.26 13.66
CA ALA A 157 3.09 6.92 14.28
C ALA A 157 2.52 8.12 15.07
N LEU A 158 3.35 8.79 15.88
CA LEU A 158 2.98 10.02 16.60
C LEU A 158 2.57 11.14 15.64
N ASP A 159 3.39 11.40 14.60
CA ASP A 159 3.11 12.42 13.60
C ASP A 159 1.80 12.15 12.84
N LEU A 160 1.48 10.88 12.57
CA LEU A 160 0.23 10.49 11.93
C LEU A 160 -0.96 10.66 12.88
N LEU A 161 -0.82 10.35 14.17
CA LEU A 161 -1.87 10.57 15.17
C LEU A 161 -2.24 12.04 15.28
N GLU A 162 -1.25 12.93 15.35
CA GLU A 162 -1.44 14.38 15.37
C GLU A 162 -2.07 14.87 14.05
N ALA A 163 -1.49 14.48 12.90
CA ALA A 163 -1.98 14.91 11.59
C ALA A 163 -3.41 14.44 11.29
N THR A 164 -3.88 13.38 11.96
CA THR A 164 -5.23 12.83 11.79
C THR A 164 -6.17 13.14 12.96
N GLU A 165 -5.79 13.99 13.90
CA GLU A 165 -6.67 14.46 14.96
C GLU A 165 -7.91 15.18 14.38
N LYS A 166 -7.72 15.96 13.31
CA LYS A 166 -8.79 16.59 12.53
C LYS A 166 -9.00 15.79 11.23
N ILE A 167 -9.55 14.57 11.37
CA ILE A 167 -9.76 13.54 10.33
C ILE A 167 -10.19 14.12 8.99
N ASN A 168 -9.41 13.90 7.92
CA ASN A 168 -9.78 14.37 6.57
C ASN A 168 -9.19 13.65 5.34
N VAL A 169 -8.65 12.43 5.45
CA VAL A 169 -8.15 11.66 4.29
C VAL A 169 -8.35 10.15 4.54
N THR A 170 -8.54 9.34 3.49
CA THR A 170 -8.53 7.86 3.60
C THR A 170 -7.20 7.38 4.19
N ALA A 171 -7.16 6.22 4.85
CA ALA A 171 -5.90 5.63 5.30
C ALA A 171 -4.90 5.43 4.13
N ASP A 172 -5.38 4.97 2.97
CA ASP A 172 -4.58 4.75 1.76
C ASP A 172 -3.90 6.03 1.25
N ASP A 173 -4.67 7.11 1.09
CA ASP A 173 -4.13 8.37 0.61
C ASP A 173 -3.34 9.08 1.71
N LEU A 174 -3.60 8.79 2.99
CA LEU A 174 -2.90 9.43 4.10
C LEU A 174 -1.51 8.84 4.37
N ILE A 175 -1.40 7.52 4.37
CA ILE A 175 -0.17 6.81 4.75
C ILE A 175 0.88 6.93 3.63
N PHE A 176 0.47 6.94 2.36
CA PHE A 176 1.39 6.85 1.21
C PHE A 176 1.42 8.08 0.30
N THR A 177 0.77 9.19 0.66
CA THR A 177 0.94 10.46 -0.07
C THR A 177 2.08 11.28 0.52
N PRO A 178 3.21 11.47 -0.21
CA PRO A 178 4.33 12.29 0.26
C PRO A 178 3.99 13.79 0.44
N ALA A 179 2.78 14.20 0.04
CA ALA A 179 2.31 15.58 0.01
C ALA A 179 1.42 15.99 1.19
N LEU A 180 1.07 15.07 2.10
CA LEU A 180 0.46 15.45 3.37
C LEU A 180 1.52 16.10 4.25
N ARG A 181 1.41 17.42 4.38
CA ARG A 181 2.27 18.26 5.21
C ARG A 181 2.02 17.93 6.69
N SER A 182 2.63 16.88 7.21
CA SER A 182 3.18 16.97 8.58
C SER A 182 4.46 17.80 8.51
N SER A 183 4.91 18.32 9.65
CA SER A 183 6.04 19.26 9.77
C SER A 183 7.38 18.75 9.15
N SER A 184 7.45 17.48 8.76
CA SER A 184 8.56 16.82 8.07
C SER A 184 8.05 16.12 6.80
N SER A 185 8.79 16.21 5.68
CA SER A 185 8.47 15.38 4.51
C SER A 185 8.74 13.91 4.87
N LYS A 186 7.69 13.13 5.13
CA LYS A 186 7.83 11.74 5.55
C LYS A 186 8.71 10.93 4.62
N LYS A 187 9.55 10.12 5.23
CA LYS A 187 10.54 9.31 4.54
C LYS A 187 10.04 7.91 4.21
N ILE A 188 9.30 7.83 3.10
CA ILE A 188 8.66 6.59 2.66
C ILE A 188 9.55 5.79 1.71
N TYR A 189 9.74 4.52 2.04
CA TYR A 189 10.40 3.52 1.19
C TYR A 189 9.39 2.46 0.72
N GLN A 190 9.67 1.84 -0.42
CA GLN A 190 8.96 0.68 -0.95
C GLN A 190 9.90 -0.53 -0.88
N LEU A 191 9.45 -1.63 -0.31
CA LEU A 191 10.13 -2.92 -0.41
C LEU A 191 9.92 -3.51 -1.82
N VAL A 192 10.99 -4.01 -2.43
CA VAL A 192 11.02 -4.60 -3.77
C VAL A 192 11.83 -5.92 -3.72
N PRO A 193 11.22 -7.08 -4.07
CA PRO A 193 9.79 -7.29 -4.30
C PRO A 193 8.95 -6.92 -3.06
N ALA A 194 7.62 -6.81 -3.22
CA ALA A 194 6.71 -6.62 -2.10
C ALA A 194 6.76 -7.85 -1.18
N LEU A 195 6.70 -7.60 0.13
CA LEU A 195 6.62 -8.65 1.15
C LEU A 195 5.28 -9.36 1.11
N CYS A 196 4.23 -8.64 0.74
CA CYS A 196 2.86 -9.12 0.84
C CYS A 196 1.95 -8.51 -0.24
N VAL A 197 0.77 -9.09 -0.38
CA VAL A 197 -0.27 -8.65 -1.31
C VAL A 197 -1.64 -9.00 -0.73
N GLN A 198 -2.69 -8.27 -1.06
CA GLN A 198 -4.05 -8.66 -0.68
C GLN A 198 -4.50 -9.90 -1.48
N ASP A 199 -5.20 -10.83 -0.82
CA ASP A 199 -5.64 -12.12 -1.37
C ASP A 199 -6.51 -11.95 -2.62
N GLN A 200 -7.25 -10.83 -2.74
CA GLN A 200 -8.00 -10.47 -3.94
C GLN A 200 -7.18 -10.49 -5.25
N PHE A 201 -5.86 -10.31 -5.18
CA PHE A 201 -4.98 -10.35 -6.36
C PHE A 201 -4.34 -11.72 -6.65
N VAL A 202 -4.52 -12.70 -5.77
CA VAL A 202 -3.87 -14.02 -5.87
C VAL A 202 -4.91 -15.13 -5.89
N GLY A 203 -5.62 -15.32 -4.76
CA GLY A 203 -6.61 -16.38 -4.60
C GLY A 203 -8.05 -15.91 -4.78
N ASN A 204 -8.31 -14.62 -4.57
CA ASN A 204 -9.63 -14.01 -4.59
C ASN A 204 -10.66 -14.74 -3.72
N ARG A 205 -10.22 -15.33 -2.61
CA ARG A 205 -11.04 -15.95 -1.58
C ARG A 205 -11.56 -14.90 -0.59
N LEU A 206 -10.73 -13.88 -0.34
CA LEU A 206 -11.04 -12.76 0.54
C LEU A 206 -11.14 -11.47 -0.29
N PRO A 207 -12.33 -11.14 -0.81
CA PRO A 207 -12.54 -9.91 -1.57
C PRO A 207 -12.42 -8.68 -0.65
N SER A 208 -11.91 -7.56 -1.19
CA SER A 208 -11.83 -6.32 -0.42
C SER A 208 -13.22 -5.87 0.06
N LEU A 209 -13.35 -5.69 1.38
CA LEU A 209 -14.57 -5.19 1.99
C LEU A 209 -14.81 -3.71 1.62
N LEU A 210 -13.75 -2.90 1.58
CA LEU A 210 -13.82 -1.48 1.20
C LEU A 210 -14.01 -1.30 -0.31
N GLY A 211 -13.38 -2.16 -1.13
CA GLY A 211 -13.47 -2.10 -2.59
C GLY A 211 -14.91 -2.20 -3.09
N ARG A 212 -15.69 -3.14 -2.54
CA ARG A 212 -17.10 -3.34 -2.92
C ARG A 212 -17.97 -2.10 -2.70
N GLU A 213 -17.77 -1.40 -1.59
CA GLU A 213 -18.52 -0.17 -1.29
C GLU A 213 -18.11 0.98 -2.22
N ARG A 214 -16.81 1.11 -2.53
CA ARG A 214 -16.31 2.09 -3.49
C ARG A 214 -16.88 1.85 -4.89
N ASP A 215 -16.88 0.61 -5.35
CA ASP A 215 -17.40 0.23 -6.68
C ASP A 215 -18.90 0.52 -6.81
N ALA A 216 -19.68 0.24 -5.75
CA ALA A 216 -21.12 0.52 -5.72
C ALA A 216 -21.42 2.01 -5.88
N LEU A 217 -20.59 2.89 -5.32
CA LEU A 217 -20.75 4.35 -5.46
C LEU A 217 -20.26 4.87 -6.80
N CYS A 218 -19.12 4.36 -7.29
CA CYS A 218 -18.64 4.70 -8.62
C CYS A 218 -19.68 4.35 -9.70
N ALA A 219 -20.39 3.22 -9.57
CA ALA A 219 -21.48 2.87 -10.49
C ALA A 219 -22.64 3.91 -10.50
N VAL A 220 -22.90 4.56 -9.36
CA VAL A 220 -23.89 5.64 -9.24
C VAL A 220 -23.37 6.94 -9.87
N ASP A 221 -22.09 7.29 -9.64
CA ASP A 221 -21.45 8.50 -10.18
C ASP A 221 -21.13 8.41 -11.68
N GLU A 222 -20.85 7.22 -12.22
CA GLU A 222 -20.55 7.01 -13.65
C GLU A 222 -21.74 7.30 -14.57
N LEU A 223 -22.96 7.30 -14.03
CA LEU A 223 -24.16 7.79 -14.72
C LEU A 223 -24.16 9.32 -14.90
N ALA A 224 -23.30 10.06 -14.18
CA ALA A 224 -23.35 11.51 -14.12
C ALA A 224 -22.42 12.26 -15.10
N VAL A 225 -21.25 11.75 -15.53
CA VAL A 225 -20.37 12.53 -16.44
C VAL A 225 -19.44 11.68 -17.32
N LYS A 226 -19.65 11.73 -18.64
CA LYS A 226 -18.58 11.50 -19.64
C LYS A 226 -18.46 12.70 -20.58
N ARG A 227 -17.68 13.72 -20.20
CA ARG A 227 -17.22 14.77 -21.13
C ARG A 227 -15.93 14.33 -21.82
N LYS A 228 -15.96 14.18 -23.15
CA LYS A 228 -14.76 13.97 -23.97
C LYS A 228 -13.91 15.24 -23.99
N ARG A 229 -12.60 15.10 -23.75
CA ARG A 229 -11.65 16.23 -23.74
C ARG A 229 -11.19 16.59 -25.17
N PRO A 230 -11.00 17.88 -25.48
CA PRO A 230 -10.54 18.33 -26.80
C PRO A 230 -9.11 17.85 -27.12
N ALA A 231 -8.80 17.72 -28.41
CA ALA A 231 -7.56 17.11 -28.91
C ALA A 231 -6.28 17.87 -28.52
N THR A 232 -6.34 19.20 -28.45
CA THR A 232 -5.21 20.07 -28.04
C THR A 232 -4.76 19.82 -26.60
N ALA A 233 -5.71 19.54 -25.70
CA ALA A 233 -5.43 19.17 -24.32
C ALA A 233 -4.73 17.78 -24.23
N ARG A 234 -4.83 16.93 -25.25
CA ARG A 234 -4.13 15.64 -25.29
C ARG A 234 -2.66 15.84 -25.64
N ILE A 235 -2.35 16.69 -26.61
CA ILE A 235 -0.96 16.97 -27.05
C ILE A 235 -0.15 17.62 -25.92
N LEU A 236 -0.68 18.67 -25.28
CA LEU A 236 -0.01 19.35 -24.16
C LEU A 236 0.25 18.40 -22.98
N LYS A 237 -0.68 17.47 -22.72
CA LYS A 237 -0.52 16.46 -21.67
C LYS A 237 0.60 15.47 -21.98
N GLU A 238 0.73 15.04 -23.23
CA GLU A 238 1.82 14.15 -23.65
C GLU A 238 3.19 14.88 -23.64
N ALA A 239 3.25 16.15 -24.06
CA ALA A 239 4.49 16.96 -23.94
C ALA A 239 4.94 17.10 -22.47
N GLY A 240 4.01 17.42 -21.56
CA GLY A 240 4.27 17.45 -20.13
C GLY A 240 4.58 16.06 -19.51
N ARG A 241 4.26 14.96 -20.20
CA ARG A 241 4.64 13.60 -19.79
C ARG A 241 6.10 13.31 -20.13
N ILE A 242 6.55 13.69 -21.33
CA ILE A 242 7.94 13.54 -21.77
C ILE A 242 8.86 14.38 -20.86
N GLN A 243 8.49 15.63 -20.58
CA GLN A 243 9.26 16.47 -19.66
C GLN A 243 9.39 15.84 -18.27
N ARG A 244 8.30 15.28 -17.72
CA ARG A 244 8.35 14.57 -16.43
C ARG A 244 9.24 13.33 -16.48
N TRP A 245 9.21 12.58 -17.57
CA TRP A 245 10.12 11.43 -17.77
C TRP A 245 11.59 11.85 -17.80
N ILE A 246 11.92 12.94 -18.48
CA ILE A 246 13.28 13.49 -18.50
C ILE A 246 13.70 13.90 -17.09
N VAL A 247 12.83 14.63 -16.37
CA VAL A 247 13.10 15.04 -14.98
C VAL A 247 13.29 13.83 -14.07
N ASP A 248 12.45 12.81 -14.20
CA ASP A 248 12.55 11.58 -13.41
C ASP A 248 13.85 10.82 -13.73
N PHE A 249 14.25 10.75 -14.99
CA PHE A 249 15.51 10.15 -15.42
C PHE A 249 16.71 10.90 -14.81
N CYS A 250 16.76 12.23 -14.95
CA CYS A 250 17.80 13.07 -14.36
C CYS A 250 17.85 12.98 -12.82
N ARG A 251 16.72 12.69 -12.18
CA ARG A 251 16.61 12.48 -10.72
C ARG A 251 16.80 11.03 -10.28
N PHE A 252 17.30 10.15 -11.17
CA PHE A 252 17.49 8.72 -10.90
C PHE A 252 16.23 8.02 -10.38
N ARG A 253 15.08 8.32 -10.96
CA ARG A 253 13.79 7.71 -10.64
C ARG A 253 13.36 6.78 -11.75
N ARG A 254 12.59 5.74 -11.40
CA ARG A 254 12.00 4.80 -12.37
C ARG A 254 10.56 4.48 -12.00
N HIS A 255 9.74 4.34 -13.04
CA HIS A 255 8.41 3.79 -12.88
C HIS A 255 8.49 2.27 -12.80
N ILE A 256 7.76 1.67 -11.87
CA ILE A 256 7.74 0.22 -11.63
C ILE A 256 6.32 -0.23 -11.27
N VAL A 257 5.96 -1.46 -11.62
CA VAL A 257 4.92 -2.24 -10.94
C VAL A 257 5.67 -3.14 -9.97
N VAL A 258 5.44 -2.96 -8.67
CA VAL A 258 6.20 -3.68 -7.65
C VAL A 258 5.86 -5.17 -7.76
N PRO A 259 6.84 -6.05 -8.02
CA PRO A 259 6.60 -7.48 -8.13
C PRO A 259 6.31 -8.10 -6.75
N PHE A 260 5.65 -9.25 -6.74
CA PHE A 260 5.40 -10.07 -5.55
C PHE A 260 5.67 -11.52 -5.91
N ASP A 261 6.54 -12.19 -5.13
CA ASP A 261 6.87 -13.60 -5.32
C ASP A 261 6.36 -14.41 -4.12
N SER A 262 5.34 -15.23 -4.34
CA SER A 262 4.76 -16.10 -3.30
C SER A 262 5.63 -17.33 -2.99
N THR A 263 6.41 -17.80 -3.96
CA THR A 263 7.14 -19.08 -3.90
C THR A 263 8.64 -18.95 -3.60
N GLY A 264 9.15 -17.74 -3.37
CA GLY A 264 10.59 -17.53 -3.16
C GLY A 264 11.45 -17.75 -4.42
N GLN A 265 10.84 -17.94 -5.59
CA GLN A 265 11.52 -17.99 -6.89
C GLN A 265 11.09 -16.79 -7.72
N THR A 266 12.07 -15.97 -8.13
CA THR A 266 11.86 -14.75 -8.90
C THR A 266 11.14 -15.04 -10.21
N SER A 267 9.89 -14.62 -10.33
CA SER A 267 9.21 -14.60 -11.62
C SER A 267 9.60 -13.32 -12.36
N ARG A 268 10.48 -13.43 -13.37
CA ARG A 268 10.70 -12.34 -14.34
C ARG A 268 9.41 -12.13 -15.13
N PRO A 269 9.01 -10.89 -15.46
CA PRO A 269 7.96 -10.68 -16.44
C PRO A 269 8.42 -11.27 -17.78
N LEU A 270 7.56 -12.06 -18.40
CA LEU A 270 7.75 -12.57 -19.76
C LEU A 270 7.85 -11.37 -20.72
N ASP A 271 9.07 -11.05 -21.16
CA ASP A 271 9.28 -10.20 -22.33
C ASP A 271 8.78 -10.98 -23.55
N GLY A 272 7.68 -10.51 -24.13
CA GLY A 272 7.19 -10.96 -25.41
C GLY A 272 8.18 -10.56 -26.51
N SER A 273 8.95 -11.52 -26.99
CA SER A 273 9.60 -11.47 -28.30
C SER A 273 9.35 -12.82 -28.99
N LEU A 274 8.28 -12.86 -29.79
CA LEU A 274 8.07 -13.88 -30.81
C LEU A 274 9.09 -13.62 -31.92
N ALA A 275 10.20 -14.34 -31.92
CA ALA A 275 11.01 -14.55 -33.11
C ALA A 275 10.44 -15.76 -33.86
N ALA A 276 9.82 -15.50 -35.02
CA ALA A 276 9.36 -16.53 -35.93
C ALA A 276 10.55 -17.25 -36.58
N PRO A 277 10.53 -18.59 -36.75
CA PRO A 277 11.49 -19.27 -37.61
C PRO A 277 11.02 -19.20 -39.08
N LEU A 278 11.92 -18.78 -39.96
CA LEU A 278 11.79 -18.89 -41.41
C LEU A 278 11.84 -20.36 -41.84
N PRO A 279 11.03 -20.81 -42.82
CA PRO A 279 11.14 -22.16 -43.36
C PRO A 279 12.33 -22.29 -44.32
N SER A 280 13.04 -23.41 -44.22
CA SER A 280 14.15 -23.79 -45.10
C SER A 280 13.64 -24.10 -46.51
N VAL A 281 14.32 -23.54 -47.52
CA VAL A 281 14.19 -23.92 -48.92
C VAL A 281 14.81 -25.30 -49.12
N ALA A 282 14.05 -26.21 -49.72
CA ALA A 282 14.51 -27.52 -50.17
C ALA A 282 15.30 -27.40 -51.48
N LEU A 283 16.39 -28.17 -51.57
CA LEU A 283 16.94 -28.74 -52.80
C LEU A 283 16.99 -30.26 -52.60
#